data_AF-A0A2U1NZG1-F1
#
_entry.id   AF-A0A2U1NZG1-F1
#
_cell.length_a   1.000
_cell.length_b   1.000
_cell.length_c   1.000
_cell.angle_alpha   90.00
_cell.angle_beta   90.00
_cell.angle_gamma   90.00
#
_symmetry.space_group_name_H-M   'P 1'
#
loop_
_entity.id
_entity.type
_entity.pdbx_description
1 polymer ?
#
loop_
_entity_poly.entity_id
_entity_poly.type
_entity_poly.pdbx_seq_one_letter_code
_entity_poly.pdbx_strand_id
1 'polypeptide(L)' 'MEGLRELNIDVWNSNTLSRDDFIGSGRVQLAKVLSCGYDDSSWPLQTKTGRYAGEVQLIMHYANVNVRTIHVSRY' A
#
# COMPACT_ATOMS: atom_id res chain seq x y z
N MET A 1 2.41 15.39 13.26
CA MET A 1 2.25 15.34 11.79
C MET A 1 1.35 14.16 11.47
N GLU A 2 0.16 14.41 10.95
CA GLU A 2 -0.68 13.33 10.41
C GLU A 2 -0.18 13.02 8.99
N GLY A 3 0.84 12.16 8.91
CA GLY A 3 1.41 11.73 7.62
C GLY A 3 0.42 10.92 6.77
N LEU A 4 0.80 10.61 5.53
CA LEU A 4 0.02 9.71 4.66
C LEU A 4 -0.33 8.42 5.41
N ARG A 5 -1.64 8.13 5.52
CA ARG A 5 -2.16 6.95 6.23
C ARG A 5 -2.44 5.77 5.29
N GLU A 6 -2.70 6.06 4.02
CA GLU A 6 -3.24 5.10 3.07
C GLU A 6 -2.52 5.16 1.72
N LEU A 7 -2.39 4.00 1.07
CA LEU A 7 -2.05 3.83 -0.33
C LEU A 7 -3.31 3.42 -1.09
N ASN A 8 -3.68 4.19 -2.11
CA ASN A 8 -4.76 3.85 -3.03
C ASN A 8 -4.20 3.07 -4.21
N ILE A 9 -4.90 2.01 -4.61
CA ILE A 9 -4.51 1.11 -5.70
C ILE A 9 -5.65 1.06 -6.69
N ASP A 10 -5.33 1.23 -7.97
CA ASP A 10 -6.27 1.06 -9.08
C ASP A 10 -5.72 0.00 -10.05
N VAL A 11 -6.57 -0.97 -10.42
CA VAL A 11 -6.23 -2.04 -11.35
C VAL A 11 -7.02 -1.86 -12.64
N TRP A 12 -6.31 -1.87 -13.76
CA TRP A 12 -6.86 -1.67 -15.10
C TRP A 12 -6.42 -2.81 -16.04
N ASN A 13 -7.32 -3.25 -16.91
CA ASN A 13 -7.00 -4.11 -18.04
C ASN A 13 -6.77 -3.24 -19.28
N SER A 14 -5.59 -3.34 -19.89
CA SER A 14 -5.22 -2.50 -21.04
C SER A 14 -5.71 -3.11 -22.36
N ASN A 15 -6.28 -2.27 -23.23
CA ASN A 15 -6.79 -2.67 -24.54
C ASN A 15 -6.14 -1.84 -25.66
N THR A 16 -5.75 -2.48 -26.77
CA THR A 16 -5.03 -1.81 -27.86
C THR A 16 -5.91 -0.94 -28.77
N LEU A 17 -7.18 -1.30 -28.97
CA LEU A 17 -8.09 -0.64 -29.93
C LEU A 17 -9.33 -0.02 -29.27
N SER A 18 -9.44 -0.11 -27.94
CA SER A 18 -10.56 0.43 -27.17
C SER A 18 -10.04 1.07 -25.89
N ARG A 19 -10.95 1.67 -25.11
CA ARG A 19 -10.58 2.19 -23.79
C ARG A 19 -10.20 1.05 -22.86
N ASP A 20 -9.25 1.33 -21.96
CA ASP A 20 -8.90 0.43 -20.86
C ASP A 20 -10.08 0.22 -19.91
N ASP A 21 -10.21 -1.00 -19.42
CA ASP A 21 -11.28 -1.40 -18.52
C ASP A 21 -10.80 -1.32 -17.07
N PHE A 22 -11.52 -0.56 -16.25
CA PHE A 22 -11.27 -0.53 -14.82
C PHE A 22 -11.77 -1.83 -14.18
N ILE A 23 -10.88 -2.56 -13.50
CA ILE A 23 -11.22 -3.80 -12.80
C ILE A 23 -11.69 -3.46 -11.38
N GLY A 24 -10.88 -2.74 -10.61
CA GLY A 24 -11.20 -2.41 -9.22
C GLY A 24 -10.13 -1.57 -8.52
N SER A 25 -10.50 -1.06 -7.34
CA SER A 25 -9.62 -0.27 -6.49
C SER A 25 -9.59 -0.78 -5.05
N GLY A 26 -8.48 -0.56 -4.36
CA GLY A 26 -8.29 -0.92 -2.95
C GLY A 26 -7.61 0.20 -2.16
N ARG A 27 -7.81 0.19 -0.83
CA ARG A 27 -7.13 1.10 0.10
C ARG A 27 -6.32 0.29 1.09
N VAL A 28 -5.02 0.58 1.15
CA VAL A 28 -4.06 -0.14 1.98
C VAL A 28 -3.58 0.77 3.10
N GLN A 29 -3.71 0.32 4.35
CA GLN A 29 -3.27 1.08 5.51
C GLN A 29 -1.75 0.98 5.66
N LEU A 30 -1.07 2.12 5.68
CA LEU A 30 0.40 2.18 5.81
C LEU A 30 0.88 1.95 7.25
N ALA A 31 -0.02 1.94 8.23
CA ALA A 31 0.33 1.84 9.64
C ALA A 31 1.26 0.65 9.95
N LYS A 32 0.97 -0.54 9.39
CA LYS A 32 1.75 -1.76 9.63
C LYS A 32 3.16 -1.66 9.07
N VAL A 33 3.32 -1.27 7.80
CA VAL A 33 4.66 -1.16 7.19
C VAL A 33 5.48 -0.04 7.83
N LEU A 34 4.85 1.07 8.22
CA LEU A 34 5.55 2.16 8.88
C LEU A 34 5.99 1.81 10.31
N SER A 35 5.20 1.01 11.05
CA SER A 35 5.56 0.59 12.41
C SER A 35 6.53 -0.59 12.45
N CYS A 36 6.37 -1.55 11.54
CA CYS A 36 7.07 -2.83 11.59
C CYS A 36 8.18 -2.95 10.52
N GLY A 37 8.21 -2.07 9.53
CA GLY A 37 9.19 -2.08 8.44
C GLY A 37 8.84 -3.03 7.30
N TYR A 38 7.78 -3.80 7.46
CA TYR A 38 7.35 -4.84 6.53
C TYR A 38 5.84 -5.09 6.59
N ASP A 39 5.23 -5.32 5.44
CA ASP A 39 3.84 -5.78 5.31
C ASP A 39 3.64 -6.60 4.02
N ASP A 40 3.08 -7.81 4.13
CA ASP A 40 2.84 -8.78 3.05
C ASP A 40 1.36 -9.18 2.90
N SER A 41 0.46 -8.28 3.25
CA SER A 41 -0.98 -8.56 3.31
C SER A 41 -1.67 -8.50 1.94
N SER A 42 -2.78 -9.25 1.82
CA SER A 42 -3.73 -9.13 0.71
C SER A 42 -4.85 -8.15 1.04
N TRP A 43 -5.30 -7.39 0.04
CA TRP A 43 -6.34 -6.38 0.18
C TRP A 43 -7.42 -6.54 -0.89
N PRO A 44 -8.71 -6.46 -0.51
CA PRO A 44 -9.80 -6.65 -1.46
C PRO A 44 -9.90 -5.46 -2.40
N LEU A 45 -10.10 -5.76 -3.68
CA LEU A 45 -10.45 -4.79 -4.69
C LEU A 45 -11.97 -4.68 -4.79
N GLN A 46 -12.45 -3.47 -5.04
CA GLN A 46 -13.85 -3.20 -5.29
C GLN A 46 -14.03 -2.50 -6.63
N THR A 47 -15.09 -2.85 -7.35
CA THR A 47 -15.52 -2.08 -8.53
C THR A 47 -15.97 -0.68 -8.12
N LYS A 48 -16.22 0.19 -9.10
CA LYS A 48 -16.79 1.54 -8.85
C LYS A 48 -18.13 1.50 -8.12
N THR A 49 -18.84 0.37 -8.16
CA THR A 49 -20.12 0.16 -7.48
C THR A 49 -19.98 -0.55 -6.13
N GLY A 50 -18.75 -0.73 -5.64
CA GLY A 50 -18.46 -1.38 -4.36
C GLY A 50 -18.56 -2.90 -4.37
N ARG A 51 -18.72 -3.53 -5.54
CA ARG A 51 -18.76 -5.00 -5.65
C ARG A 51 -17.37 -5.56 -5.56
N TYR A 52 -17.24 -6.76 -4.98
CA TYR A 52 -15.98 -7.50 -4.92
C TYR A 52 -15.38 -7.70 -6.32
N ALA A 53 -14.10 -7.39 -6.48
CA ALA A 53 -13.38 -7.45 -7.76
C ALA A 53 -12.04 -8.24 -7.67
N GLY A 54 -11.89 -9.09 -6.65
CA GLY A 54 -10.67 -9.87 -6.39
C GLY A 54 -9.80 -9.30 -5.28
N GLU A 55 -8.58 -9.80 -5.16
CA GLU A 55 -7.58 -9.37 -4.17
C GLU A 55 -6.31 -8.87 -4.86
N VAL A 56 -5.61 -7.92 -4.24
CA VAL A 56 -4.23 -7.58 -4.55
C VAL A 56 -3.34 -7.93 -3.35
N GLN A 57 -2.30 -8.74 -3.59
CA GLN A 57 -1.27 -9.00 -2.59
C GLN A 57 -0.11 -8.03 -2.79
N LEU A 58 0.29 -7.35 -1.73
CA LEU A 58 1.41 -6.42 -1.75
C LEU A 58 2.46 -6.83 -0.74
N ILE A 59 3.71 -6.71 -1.15
CA ILE A 59 4.87 -6.83 -0.27
C ILE A 59 5.50 -5.45 -0.20
N MET A 60 5.44 -4.83 0.97
CA MET A 60 5.92 -3.48 1.24
C MET A 60 7.05 -3.52 2.26
N HIS A 61 8.11 -2.76 2.02
CA HIS A 61 9.23 -2.56 2.94
C HIS A 61 9.39 -1.08 3.25
N TYR A 62 9.61 -0.75 4.51
CA TYR A 62 9.98 0.60 4.94
C TYR A 62 11.37 0.57 5.58
N ALA A 63 12.35 1.13 4.87
CA ALA A 63 13.77 1.02 5.22
C ALA A 63 14.18 1.73 6.52
N ASN A 64 13.35 2.64 7.03
CA ASN A 64 13.75 3.59 8.07
C ASN A 64 13.34 3.19 9.49
N VAL A 65 13.17 1.89 9.77
CA VAL A 65 12.63 1.42 11.06
C VAL A 65 13.63 1.45 12.22
N ASN A 66 14.93 1.69 12.00
CA ASN A 66 15.91 1.75 13.10
C ASN A 66 17.19 2.56 12.83
N VAL A 67 17.10 3.85 12.48
CA VAL A 67 18.22 4.76 12.79
C VAL A 67 18.03 5.29 14.20
N ARG A 68 18.23 4.42 15.20
CA ARG A 68 18.51 4.90 16.56
C ARG A 68 19.96 5.37 16.54
N THR A 69 20.18 6.64 16.27
CA THR A 69 21.45 7.28 16.56
C THR A 69 21.67 7.18 18.06
N ILE A 70 22.46 6.22 18.51
CA ILE A 70 22.93 6.16 19.88
C ILE A 70 23.84 7.39 20.06
N HIS A 71 23.33 8.44 20.71
CA HIS A 71 24.19 9.48 21.25
C HIS A 71 24.98 8.87 22.40
N VAL A 72 26.20 8.43 22.12
CA VAL A 72 27.19 8.18 23.17
C VAL A 72 27.71 9.54 23.60
N SER A 73 27.14 10.11 24.67
CA SER A 73 27.80 11.21 25.39
C SER A 73 29.13 10.70 25.91
N ARG A 74 30.22 11.16 25.30
CA ARG A 74 31.55 11.00 25.86
C ARG A 74 31.71 12.02 26.99
N TYR A 75 32.12 11.52 28.15
CA TYR A 75 32.64 12.32 29.26
C TYR A 75 33.92 13.06 28.85
#